data_AF-A0A423CZ48-F1
#
_entry.id   AF-A0A423CZ48-F1
#
_cell.length_a   1.000
_cell.length_b   1.000
_cell.length_c   1.000
_cell.angle_alpha   90.00
_cell.angle_beta   90.00
_cell.angle_gamma   90.00
#
_symmetry.space_group_name_H-M   'P 1'
#
loop_
_entity.id
_entity.type
_entity.pdbx_description
1 polymer ?
#
loop_
_entity_poly.entity_id
_entity_poly.type
_entity_poly.pdbx_seq_one_letter_code
_entity_poly.pdbx_strand_id
1 'polypeptide(L)'
;MVGAGIGLCALLAVALFKEPRVVLAQLQFQGGAHPRGDAGQVHEVYRQAVEQLLVTQHIDTQRLQIELDPQHSDTLVLRGPEPVLSAAQRQALASQLDTILQARKAVVSSVQLQLDYSQAKRLNAAGREIGPAPANVVAMGRKVIPLWFDLPYETSLDTRISDSERRHAFAGSRTVNAEVSCQLDSFVQSALPFVITGFKADSAQLQGGMDILTHDKLTLRVPASLYFDDRDLRERLEAGGLKISMGSQMSYGKFRSTWLTIEFGSLGEHPYQPFDMADAGRQGLREMCGDYAYQAGRPFSFFYGVGLDRVVKVNMSR
;
A
#
# COMPACT_ATOMS: atom_id res chain seq x y z
N MET A 1 -62.06 -52.99 -31.02
CA MET A 1 -61.93 -51.53 -31.03
C MET A 1 -61.27 -51.10 -29.74
N VAL A 2 -60.02 -50.64 -29.87
CA VAL A 2 -59.20 -49.79 -28.99
C VAL A 2 -59.26 -50.05 -27.48
N GLY A 3 -58.38 -50.94 -27.00
CA GLY A 3 -57.91 -50.96 -25.62
C GLY A 3 -56.63 -50.12 -25.51
N ALA A 4 -56.69 -49.04 -24.74
CA ALA A 4 -55.55 -48.18 -24.46
C ALA A 4 -54.59 -48.88 -23.49
N GLY A 5 -53.44 -49.32 -24.00
CA GLY A 5 -52.33 -49.83 -23.21
C GLY A 5 -51.60 -48.68 -22.53
N ILE A 6 -51.54 -48.75 -21.21
CA ILE A 6 -50.82 -47.84 -20.32
C ILE A 6 -49.32 -47.94 -20.62
N GLY A 7 -48.81 -47.00 -21.41
CA GLY A 7 -47.39 -46.70 -21.51
C GLY A 7 -46.98 -45.86 -20.32
N LEU A 8 -46.65 -46.51 -19.20
CA LEU A 8 -46.01 -45.86 -18.05
C LEU A 8 -44.54 -45.58 -18.42
N CYS A 9 -44.32 -44.53 -19.22
CA CYS A 9 -43.00 -43.96 -19.43
C CYS A 9 -42.51 -43.45 -18.08
N ALA A 10 -41.62 -44.23 -17.46
CA ALA A 10 -40.71 -43.77 -16.43
C ALA A 10 -39.82 -42.66 -17.00
N LEU A 11 -40.34 -41.43 -17.01
CA LEU A 11 -39.51 -40.23 -17.07
C LEU A 11 -38.82 -40.11 -15.72
N LEU A 12 -37.65 -40.74 -15.64
CA LEU A 12 -36.58 -40.45 -14.71
C LEU A 12 -36.32 -38.94 -14.73
N ALA A 13 -36.98 -38.22 -13.84
CA ALA A 13 -36.54 -36.91 -13.40
C ALA A 13 -35.25 -37.11 -12.62
N VAL A 14 -34.12 -37.19 -13.34
CA VAL A 14 -32.80 -36.88 -12.77
C VAL A 14 -32.77 -35.36 -12.60
N ALA A 15 -33.58 -34.86 -11.66
CA ALA A 15 -33.29 -33.60 -11.01
C ALA A 15 -32.01 -33.86 -10.24
N LEU A 16 -30.88 -33.46 -10.81
CA LEU A 16 -29.62 -33.29 -10.10
C LEU A 16 -29.93 -32.44 -8.85
N PHE A 17 -30.15 -33.11 -7.72
CA PHE A 17 -30.18 -32.48 -6.40
C PHE A 17 -28.79 -31.89 -6.17
N LYS A 18 -28.53 -30.69 -6.71
CA LYS A 18 -27.44 -29.86 -6.20
C LYS A 18 -27.80 -29.58 -4.75
N GLU A 19 -27.02 -30.13 -3.83
CA GLU A 19 -27.15 -29.84 -2.41
C GLU A 19 -27.23 -28.31 -2.23
N PRO A 20 -28.19 -27.80 -1.45
CA PRO A 20 -28.32 -26.37 -1.22
C PRO A 20 -27.05 -25.87 -0.54
N ARG A 21 -26.33 -24.98 -1.23
CA ARG A 21 -25.10 -24.37 -0.70
C ARG A 21 -25.46 -23.13 0.10
N VAL A 22 -25.15 -23.15 1.38
CA VAL A 22 -25.35 -22.02 2.29
C VAL A 22 -24.14 -21.11 2.30
N VAL A 23 -24.31 -19.87 2.77
CA VAL A 23 -23.19 -18.97 3.05
C VAL A 23 -22.52 -19.41 4.34
N LEU A 24 -21.21 -19.64 4.28
CA LEU A 24 -20.37 -20.04 5.41
C LEU A 24 -19.59 -18.86 5.99
N ALA A 25 -19.12 -17.98 5.10
CA ALA A 25 -18.38 -16.79 5.47
C ALA A 25 -18.52 -15.71 4.40
N GLN A 26 -18.38 -14.45 4.81
CA GLN A 26 -18.21 -13.30 3.93
C GLN A 26 -16.95 -12.55 4.34
N LEU A 27 -16.08 -12.27 3.37
CA LEU A 27 -14.82 -11.56 3.55
C LEU A 27 -14.90 -10.27 2.74
N GLN A 28 -15.00 -9.12 3.41
CA GLN A 28 -14.98 -7.82 2.76
C GLN A 28 -13.54 -7.31 2.71
N PHE A 29 -13.10 -6.88 1.53
CA PHE A 29 -11.76 -6.37 1.27
C PHE A 29 -11.75 -4.86 1.10
N GLN A 30 -10.62 -4.22 1.36
CA GLN A 30 -10.42 -2.82 1.01
C GLN A 30 -10.13 -2.72 -0.49
N GLY A 31 -11.14 -2.30 -1.25
CA GLY A 31 -11.11 -2.27 -2.72
C GLY A 31 -11.75 -3.51 -3.34
N GLY A 32 -11.92 -3.48 -4.67
CA GLY A 32 -12.57 -4.59 -5.40
C GLY A 32 -11.79 -5.90 -5.31
N ALA A 33 -12.49 -7.00 -5.06
CA ALA A 33 -11.94 -8.36 -5.03
C ALA A 33 -12.02 -9.06 -6.41
N HIS A 34 -11.98 -8.28 -7.49
CA HIS A 34 -12.23 -8.71 -8.86
C HIS A 34 -11.13 -8.22 -9.83
N PRO A 35 -10.90 -8.90 -10.96
CA PRO A 35 -10.05 -8.38 -12.02
C PRO A 35 -10.59 -7.06 -12.57
N ARG A 36 -9.68 -6.27 -13.09
CA ARG A 36 -10.05 -5.02 -13.74
C ARG A 36 -10.71 -5.29 -15.09
N GLY A 37 -11.92 -4.79 -15.28
CA GLY A 37 -12.73 -5.01 -16.49
C GLY A 37 -13.71 -6.19 -16.41
N ASP A 38 -13.65 -7.00 -15.35
CA ASP A 38 -14.64 -8.05 -15.08
C ASP A 38 -15.02 -8.07 -13.59
N ALA A 39 -16.04 -7.29 -13.23
CA ALA A 39 -16.56 -7.24 -11.86
C ALA A 39 -17.39 -8.47 -11.47
N GLY A 40 -17.60 -9.42 -12.39
CA GLY A 40 -18.35 -10.65 -12.15
C GLY A 40 -17.47 -11.82 -11.70
N GLN A 41 -16.15 -11.70 -11.82
CA GLN A 41 -15.21 -12.77 -11.48
C GLN A 41 -14.35 -12.41 -10.28
N VAL A 42 -14.12 -13.39 -9.41
CA VAL A 42 -13.15 -13.27 -8.31
C VAL A 42 -11.75 -13.11 -8.89
N HIS A 43 -10.97 -12.16 -8.39
CA HIS A 43 -9.56 -12.04 -8.76
C HIS A 43 -8.81 -13.31 -8.33
N GLU A 44 -8.06 -13.90 -9.25
CA GLU A 44 -7.40 -15.19 -9.02
C GLU A 44 -6.50 -15.18 -7.77
N VAL A 45 -5.76 -14.10 -7.54
CA VAL A 45 -4.92 -13.97 -6.32
C VAL A 45 -5.74 -13.97 -5.02
N TYR A 46 -6.92 -13.34 -4.97
CA TYR A 46 -7.77 -13.42 -3.78
C TYR A 46 -8.33 -14.84 -3.59
N ARG A 47 -8.74 -15.51 -4.69
CA ARG A 47 -9.20 -16.90 -4.67
C ARG A 47 -8.11 -17.80 -4.09
N GLN A 48 -6.91 -17.76 -4.65
CA GLN A 48 -5.77 -18.57 -4.20
C GLN A 48 -5.42 -18.29 -2.73
N ALA A 49 -5.44 -17.03 -2.30
CA ALA A 49 -5.15 -16.69 -0.91
C ALA A 49 -6.20 -17.28 0.05
N VAL A 50 -7.50 -17.21 -0.30
CA VAL A 50 -8.58 -17.85 0.48
C VAL A 50 -8.45 -19.37 0.45
N GLU A 51 -8.14 -19.98 -0.68
CA GLU A 51 -7.94 -21.44 -0.79
C GLU A 51 -6.77 -21.91 0.07
N GLN A 52 -5.64 -21.20 0.05
CA GLN A 52 -4.48 -21.51 0.88
C GLN A 52 -4.81 -21.42 2.37
N LEU A 53 -5.61 -20.41 2.77
CA LEU A 53 -6.12 -20.28 4.13
C LEU A 53 -6.99 -21.49 4.53
N LEU A 54 -7.90 -21.91 3.65
CA LEU A 54 -8.77 -23.08 3.90
C LEU A 54 -7.97 -24.37 4.00
N VAL A 55 -7.00 -24.59 3.11
CA VAL A 55 -6.10 -25.76 3.14
C VAL A 55 -5.29 -25.82 4.42
N THR A 56 -4.78 -24.68 4.90
CA THR A 56 -4.04 -24.58 6.18
C THR A 56 -4.91 -25.02 7.37
N GLN A 57 -6.22 -24.82 7.27
CA GLN A 57 -7.20 -25.26 8.28
C GLN A 57 -7.74 -26.67 8.02
N HIS A 58 -7.12 -27.44 7.12
CA HIS A 58 -7.52 -28.79 6.73
C HIS A 58 -8.98 -28.85 6.25
N ILE A 59 -9.42 -27.81 5.53
CA ILE A 59 -10.76 -27.71 4.94
C ILE A 59 -10.66 -28.13 3.47
N ASP A 60 -11.53 -29.07 3.06
CA ASP A 60 -11.63 -29.52 1.68
C ASP A 60 -12.26 -28.42 0.79
N THR A 61 -11.42 -27.77 -0.01
CA THR A 61 -11.81 -26.68 -0.90
C THR A 61 -12.69 -27.15 -2.07
N GLN A 62 -12.65 -28.43 -2.46
CA GLN A 62 -13.48 -28.94 -3.56
C GLN A 62 -14.98 -28.95 -3.22
N ARG A 63 -15.30 -28.99 -1.92
CA ARG A 63 -16.68 -28.93 -1.42
C ARG A 63 -17.19 -27.50 -1.28
N LEU A 64 -16.34 -26.52 -1.53
CA LEU A 64 -16.62 -25.11 -1.33
C LEU A 64 -16.71 -24.36 -2.66
N GLN A 65 -17.34 -23.20 -2.61
CA GLN A 65 -17.41 -22.23 -3.70
C GLN A 65 -16.94 -20.89 -3.14
N ILE A 66 -15.99 -20.29 -3.83
CA ILE A 66 -15.53 -18.93 -3.58
C ILE A 66 -16.01 -18.08 -4.76
N GLU A 67 -16.90 -17.15 -4.46
CA GLU A 67 -17.54 -16.27 -5.43
C GLU A 67 -17.60 -14.84 -4.89
N LEU A 68 -17.85 -13.87 -5.77
CA LEU A 68 -18.15 -12.50 -5.35
C LEU A 68 -19.58 -12.42 -4.85
N ASP A 69 -19.81 -11.53 -3.89
CA ASP A 69 -21.16 -11.13 -3.54
C ASP A 69 -21.80 -10.41 -4.76
N PRO A 70 -23.00 -10.80 -5.21
CA PRO A 70 -23.64 -10.20 -6.38
C PRO A 70 -23.90 -8.69 -6.25
N GLN A 71 -23.95 -8.15 -5.03
CA GLN A 71 -24.20 -6.74 -4.75
C GLN A 71 -22.92 -5.98 -4.38
N HIS A 72 -21.86 -6.69 -4.01
CA HIS A 72 -20.65 -6.12 -3.43
C HIS A 72 -19.40 -6.72 -4.06
N SER A 73 -18.80 -5.98 -5.01
CA SER A 73 -17.61 -6.44 -5.75
C SER A 73 -16.33 -6.46 -4.90
N ASP A 74 -16.37 -5.91 -3.69
CA ASP A 74 -15.30 -5.97 -2.67
C ASP A 74 -15.46 -7.15 -1.70
N THR A 75 -16.50 -7.97 -1.86
CA THR A 75 -16.86 -9.01 -0.90
C THR A 75 -16.79 -10.39 -1.52
N LEU A 76 -15.99 -11.28 -0.94
CA LEU A 76 -16.00 -12.70 -1.27
C LEU A 76 -16.92 -13.47 -0.34
N VAL A 77 -17.71 -14.35 -0.94
CA VAL A 77 -18.64 -15.24 -0.25
C VAL A 77 -18.12 -16.67 -0.36
N LEU A 78 -17.93 -17.31 0.78
CA LEU A 78 -17.63 -18.73 0.86
C LEU A 78 -18.93 -19.51 1.02
N ARG A 79 -19.23 -20.40 0.08
CA ARG A 79 -20.41 -21.26 0.12
C ARG A 79 -20.07 -22.74 0.13
N GLY A 80 -20.90 -23.55 0.78
CA GLY A 80 -20.77 -25.00 0.77
C GLY A 80 -21.99 -25.69 1.38
N PRO A 81 -22.03 -27.03 1.36
CA PRO A 81 -23.11 -27.78 1.99
C PRO A 81 -23.04 -27.65 3.52
N GLU A 82 -24.16 -27.83 4.21
CA GLU A 82 -24.14 -28.01 5.66
C GLU A 82 -24.22 -29.50 6.02
N PRO A 83 -23.39 -30.00 6.95
CA PRO A 83 -22.30 -29.35 7.68
C PRO A 83 -20.92 -29.57 7.01
N VAL A 84 -20.41 -28.62 6.22
CA VAL A 84 -19.07 -28.74 5.62
C VAL A 84 -17.94 -28.27 6.54
N LEU A 85 -18.21 -27.30 7.44
CA LEU A 85 -17.23 -26.82 8.41
C LEU A 85 -17.61 -27.27 9.83
N SER A 86 -16.71 -27.99 10.48
CA SER A 86 -16.82 -28.28 11.92
C SER A 86 -16.73 -26.99 12.75
N ALA A 87 -17.22 -27.02 14.00
CA ALA A 87 -17.09 -25.88 14.91
C ALA A 87 -15.62 -25.49 15.15
N ALA A 88 -14.72 -26.47 15.22
CA ALA A 88 -13.29 -26.24 15.36
C ALA A 88 -12.69 -25.52 14.13
N GLN A 89 -13.03 -25.97 12.91
CA GLN A 89 -12.57 -25.31 11.67
C GLN A 89 -13.11 -23.88 11.56
N ARG A 90 -14.38 -23.65 11.92
CA ARG A 90 -14.96 -22.30 11.92
C ARG A 90 -14.25 -21.37 12.90
N GLN A 91 -13.98 -21.85 14.12
CA GLN A 91 -13.27 -21.08 15.12
C GLN A 91 -11.83 -20.77 14.68
N ALA A 92 -11.13 -21.75 14.09
CA ALA A 92 -9.76 -21.56 13.64
C ALA A 92 -9.67 -20.56 12.47
N LEU A 93 -10.58 -20.67 11.49
CA LEU A 93 -10.69 -19.71 10.40
C LEU A 93 -10.98 -18.29 10.91
N ALA A 94 -11.95 -18.16 11.83
CA ALA A 94 -12.29 -16.88 12.43
C ALA A 94 -11.10 -16.27 13.19
N SER A 95 -10.35 -17.08 13.95
CA SER A 95 -9.18 -16.62 14.71
C SER A 95 -8.05 -16.13 13.80
N GLN A 96 -7.79 -16.83 12.69
CA GLN A 96 -6.75 -16.43 11.75
C GLN A 96 -7.10 -15.11 11.04
N LEU A 97 -8.35 -14.94 10.66
CA LEU A 97 -8.83 -13.69 10.05
C LEU A 97 -8.88 -12.53 11.06
N ASP A 98 -9.28 -12.78 12.31
CA ASP A 98 -9.24 -11.77 13.36
C ASP A 98 -7.81 -11.29 13.61
N THR A 99 -6.81 -12.18 13.53
CA THR A 99 -5.40 -11.79 13.63
C THR A 99 -5.01 -10.72 12.58
N ILE A 100 -5.52 -10.83 11.35
CA ILE A 100 -5.32 -9.83 10.29
C ILE A 100 -6.01 -8.52 10.68
N LEU A 101 -7.28 -8.59 11.13
CA LEU A 101 -8.06 -7.41 11.52
C LEU A 101 -7.44 -6.66 12.71
N GLN A 102 -6.90 -7.38 13.71
CA GLN A 102 -6.24 -6.77 14.85
C GLN A 102 -4.90 -6.15 14.45
N ALA A 103 -4.09 -6.85 13.65
CA ALA A 103 -2.82 -6.32 13.16
C ALA A 103 -3.04 -5.03 12.34
N ARG A 104 -4.09 -4.98 11.53
CA ARG A 104 -4.49 -3.78 10.80
C ARG A 104 -4.85 -2.62 11.72
N LYS A 105 -5.60 -2.86 12.81
CA LYS A 105 -5.94 -1.82 13.81
C LYS A 105 -4.74 -1.32 14.59
N ALA A 106 -3.68 -2.13 14.68
CA ALA A 106 -2.45 -1.80 15.40
C ALA A 106 -1.47 -0.96 14.58
N VAL A 107 -1.74 -0.71 13.28
CA VAL A 107 -0.89 0.13 12.44
C VAL A 107 -0.87 1.55 12.99
N VAL A 108 0.35 2.08 13.19
CA VAL A 108 0.55 3.44 13.70
C VAL A 108 1.24 4.29 12.64
N SER A 109 0.54 5.31 12.14
CA SER A 109 1.09 6.23 11.15
C SER A 109 1.79 7.43 11.80
N SER A 110 2.78 7.14 12.67
CA SER A 110 3.61 8.16 13.31
C SER A 110 5.10 7.84 13.26
N VAL A 111 5.88 8.91 13.26
CA VAL A 111 7.34 8.86 13.29
C VAL A 111 7.87 9.97 14.19
N GLN A 112 8.83 9.64 15.03
CA GLN A 112 9.55 10.61 15.84
C GLN A 112 10.73 11.16 15.03
N LEU A 113 10.68 12.44 14.69
CA LEU A 113 11.79 13.16 14.09
C LEU A 113 12.68 13.72 15.19
N GLN A 114 13.91 13.21 15.30
CA GLN A 114 14.91 13.76 16.21
C GLN A 114 15.84 14.69 15.43
N LEU A 115 16.12 15.85 16.00
CA LEU A 115 16.97 16.90 15.41
C LEU A 115 18.03 17.31 16.43
N ASP A 116 19.29 17.36 16.01
CA ASP A 116 20.39 17.87 16.83
C ASP A 116 20.83 19.26 16.35
N TYR A 117 20.17 20.30 16.85
CA TYR A 117 20.49 21.69 16.49
C TYR A 117 21.87 22.14 17.01
N SER A 118 22.45 21.44 17.99
CA SER A 118 23.78 21.78 18.51
C SER A 118 24.89 21.63 17.46
N GLN A 119 24.63 20.82 16.42
CA GLN A 119 25.54 20.54 15.32
C GLN A 119 25.09 21.18 14.00
N ALA A 120 24.06 22.03 14.02
CA ALA A 120 23.49 22.62 12.83
C ALA A 120 24.50 23.49 12.05
N LYS A 121 24.42 23.43 10.73
CA LYS A 121 25.23 24.20 9.78
C LYS A 121 24.36 25.11 8.94
N ARG A 122 24.86 26.29 8.60
CA ARG A 122 24.21 27.20 7.65
C ARG A 122 24.48 26.74 6.23
N LEU A 123 23.46 26.84 5.38
CA LEU A 123 23.57 26.62 3.95
C LEU A 123 23.46 27.93 3.17
N ASN A 124 24.13 28.01 2.02
CA ASN A 124 23.88 29.04 1.02
C ASN A 124 22.74 28.62 0.07
N ALA A 125 22.39 29.50 -0.88
CA ALA A 125 21.35 29.23 -1.88
C ALA A 125 21.65 28.02 -2.79
N ALA A 126 22.90 27.58 -2.89
CA ALA A 126 23.31 26.39 -3.62
C ALA A 126 23.31 25.12 -2.75
N GLY A 127 22.81 25.19 -1.51
CA GLY A 127 22.77 24.06 -0.56
C GLY A 127 24.12 23.65 0.02
N ARG A 128 25.16 24.51 -0.12
CA ARG A 128 26.50 24.25 0.41
C ARG A 128 26.66 24.84 1.80
N GLU A 129 27.35 24.10 2.66
CA GLU A 129 27.66 24.54 4.01
C GLU A 129 28.61 25.75 3.99
N ILE A 130 28.25 26.80 4.73
CA ILE A 130 29.00 28.06 4.81
C ILE A 130 29.48 28.39 6.22
N GLY A 131 29.15 27.57 7.21
CA GLY A 131 29.58 27.76 8.59
C GLY A 131 28.61 27.21 9.63
N PRO A 132 28.90 27.37 10.93
CA PRO A 132 28.00 26.96 12.00
C PRO A 132 26.71 27.77 12.01
N ALA A 133 25.65 27.18 12.56
CA ALA A 133 24.42 27.90 12.86
C ALA A 133 24.64 29.01 13.91
N PRO A 134 23.80 30.06 13.92
CA PRO A 134 23.82 31.08 14.97
C PRO A 134 23.67 30.50 16.38
N ALA A 135 24.25 31.17 17.38
CA ALA A 135 24.28 30.67 18.76
C ALA A 135 22.88 30.38 19.35
N ASN A 136 21.88 31.18 18.99
CA ASN A 136 20.49 30.96 19.40
C ASN A 136 19.88 29.68 18.81
N VAL A 137 20.29 29.26 17.61
CA VAL A 137 19.88 28.00 17.00
C VAL A 137 20.59 26.84 17.70
N VAL A 138 21.91 26.96 17.89
CA VAL A 138 22.72 25.93 18.59
C VAL A 138 22.18 25.68 20.00
N ALA A 139 21.78 26.74 20.71
CA ALA A 139 21.21 26.68 22.05
C ALA A 139 19.86 25.92 22.13
N MET A 140 19.18 25.67 20.99
CA MET A 140 17.97 24.83 20.98
C MET A 140 18.28 23.37 21.36
N GLY A 141 19.53 22.92 21.15
CA GLY A 141 19.98 21.57 21.48
C GLY A 141 19.20 20.49 20.72
N ARG A 142 19.02 19.33 21.36
CA ARG A 142 18.25 18.22 20.77
C ARG A 142 16.75 18.45 20.91
N LYS A 143 16.01 18.20 19.84
CA LYS A 143 14.56 18.25 19.79
C LYS A 143 14.00 16.95 19.22
N VAL A 144 12.85 16.54 19.74
CA VAL A 144 12.06 15.43 19.21
C VAL A 144 10.70 16.01 18.81
N ILE A 145 10.30 15.77 17.57
CA ILE A 145 9.05 16.27 17.00
C ILE A 145 8.24 15.07 16.53
N PRO A 146 7.05 14.81 17.10
CA PRO A 146 6.18 13.76 16.61
C PRO A 146 5.56 14.18 15.27
N LEU A 147 5.75 13.34 14.26
CA LEU A 147 5.17 13.51 12.94
C LEU A 147 4.05 12.50 12.73
N TRP A 148 2.92 12.99 12.23
CA TRP A 148 1.81 12.16 11.78
C TRP A 148 1.73 12.22 10.27
N PHE A 149 1.40 11.08 9.66
CA PHE A 149 1.19 10.95 8.23
C PHE A 149 0.07 9.97 7.96
N ASP A 150 -0.48 9.99 6.74
CA ASP A 150 -1.42 8.97 6.30
C ASP A 150 -0.79 8.14 5.18
N LEU A 151 -1.08 6.85 5.17
CA LEU A 151 -0.77 5.98 4.05
C LEU A 151 -1.82 6.25 2.95
N PRO A 152 -1.41 6.75 1.76
CA PRO A 152 -2.36 7.07 0.70
C PRO A 152 -3.03 5.80 0.16
N TYR A 153 -4.12 5.97 -0.59
CA TYR A 153 -4.89 4.85 -1.14
C TYR A 153 -4.18 4.14 -2.30
N GLU A 154 -3.19 4.79 -2.93
CA GLU A 154 -2.43 4.29 -4.08
C GLU A 154 -0.94 4.57 -3.93
N THR A 155 -0.11 3.74 -4.56
CA THR A 155 1.33 3.99 -4.72
C THR A 155 1.58 5.02 -5.82
N SER A 156 2.64 5.79 -5.68
CA SER A 156 3.10 6.75 -6.69
C SER A 156 4.27 6.19 -7.50
N LEU A 157 4.48 6.79 -8.68
CA LEU A 157 5.58 6.49 -9.58
C LEU A 157 6.51 7.69 -9.62
N ASP A 158 7.78 7.49 -9.25
CA ASP A 158 8.84 8.44 -9.58
C ASP A 158 9.46 8.06 -10.92
N THR A 159 9.51 9.01 -11.85
CA THR A 159 10.14 8.80 -13.16
C THR A 159 11.44 9.58 -13.19
N ARG A 160 12.54 8.85 -13.05
CA ARG A 160 13.88 9.40 -13.02
C ARG A 160 14.35 9.68 -14.43
N ILE A 161 14.25 10.95 -14.78
CA ILE A 161 14.66 11.50 -16.07
C ILE A 161 15.32 12.85 -15.84
N SER A 162 16.40 13.14 -16.57
CA SER A 162 17.06 14.45 -16.46
C SER A 162 16.15 15.58 -16.96
N ASP A 163 16.32 16.79 -16.44
CA ASP A 163 15.55 17.95 -16.91
C ASP A 163 15.80 18.27 -18.40
N SER A 164 16.99 17.95 -18.92
CA SER A 164 17.31 18.02 -20.34
C SER A 164 16.46 17.05 -21.16
N GLU A 165 16.41 15.78 -20.78
CA GLU A 165 15.66 14.75 -21.50
C GLU A 165 14.15 14.99 -21.38
N ARG A 166 13.67 15.40 -20.20
CA ARG A 166 12.26 15.77 -20.01
C ARG A 166 11.86 16.92 -20.93
N ARG A 167 12.68 17.97 -21.03
CA ARG A 167 12.46 19.08 -21.96
C ARG A 167 12.53 18.64 -23.42
N HIS A 168 13.46 17.75 -23.75
CA HIS A 168 13.59 17.22 -25.11
C HIS A 168 12.37 16.39 -25.53
N ALA A 169 11.91 15.49 -24.64
CA ALA A 169 10.70 14.71 -24.83
C ALA A 169 9.47 15.61 -25.00
N PHE A 170 9.38 16.68 -24.21
CA PHE A 170 8.27 17.64 -24.25
C PHE A 170 8.25 18.45 -25.54
N ALA A 171 9.41 19.01 -25.93
CA ALA A 171 9.53 19.86 -27.11
C ALA A 171 9.30 19.11 -28.42
N GLY A 172 9.62 17.81 -28.45
CA GLY A 172 9.47 16.97 -29.65
C GLY A 172 8.25 16.04 -29.65
N SER A 173 7.43 16.04 -28.58
CA SER A 173 6.38 15.02 -28.34
C SER A 173 6.90 13.59 -28.51
N ARG A 174 8.11 13.32 -28.01
CA ARG A 174 8.80 12.03 -28.18
C ARG A 174 8.67 11.16 -26.95
N THR A 175 8.57 9.86 -27.18
CA THR A 175 8.77 8.85 -26.15
C THR A 175 10.27 8.70 -25.88
N VAL A 176 10.65 8.68 -24.61
CA VAL A 176 12.01 8.42 -24.13
C VAL A 176 11.94 7.32 -23.07
N ASN A 177 12.99 6.53 -22.91
CA ASN A 177 13.03 5.57 -21.80
C ASN A 177 13.49 6.29 -20.53
N ALA A 178 12.85 5.99 -19.41
CA ALA A 178 13.22 6.52 -18.12
C ALA A 178 13.08 5.44 -17.05
N GLU A 179 13.96 5.48 -16.06
CA GLU A 179 13.83 4.58 -14.91
C GLU A 179 12.60 4.97 -14.09
N VAL A 180 11.76 3.99 -13.78
CA VAL A 180 10.58 4.18 -12.93
C VAL A 180 10.82 3.55 -11.57
N SER A 181 10.68 4.32 -10.51
CA SER A 181 10.74 3.83 -9.13
C SER A 181 9.35 3.81 -8.49
N CYS A 182 9.08 2.76 -7.72
CA CYS A 182 7.88 2.61 -6.92
C CYS A 182 8.07 3.30 -5.58
N GLN A 183 7.16 4.21 -5.26
CA GLN A 183 7.22 4.90 -3.98
C GLN A 183 5.84 5.13 -3.38
N LEU A 184 5.86 5.54 -2.12
CA LEU A 184 4.71 6.00 -1.39
C LEU A 184 4.97 7.43 -0.91
N ASP A 185 4.14 8.37 -1.36
CA ASP A 185 4.23 9.77 -0.93
C ASP A 185 3.13 10.08 0.09
N SER A 186 3.53 10.15 1.35
CA SER A 186 2.63 10.44 2.48
C SER A 186 2.78 11.90 2.91
N PHE A 187 1.67 12.62 3.02
CA PHE A 187 1.68 13.99 3.51
C PHE A 187 1.96 14.03 5.01
N VAL A 188 2.89 14.89 5.45
CA VAL A 188 3.16 15.13 6.86
C VAL A 188 2.15 16.14 7.40
N GLN A 189 1.27 15.67 8.30
CA GLN A 189 0.18 16.47 8.86
C GLN A 189 0.59 17.32 10.07
N SER A 190 1.73 17.02 10.68
CA SER A 190 2.22 17.77 11.84
C SER A 190 2.57 19.21 11.49
N ALA A 191 2.19 20.14 12.38
CA ALA A 191 2.61 21.53 12.29
C ALA A 191 4.11 21.63 12.62
N LEU A 192 4.92 21.93 11.60
CA LEU A 192 6.37 22.10 11.74
C LEU A 192 6.72 23.59 11.93
N PRO A 193 7.66 23.93 12.84
CA PRO A 193 8.14 25.30 12.99
C PRO A 193 9.18 25.70 11.92
N PHE A 194 9.27 24.93 10.84
CA PHE A 194 10.15 25.11 9.69
C PHE A 194 9.62 24.30 8.51
N VAL A 195 10.18 24.54 7.33
CA VAL A 195 9.93 23.72 6.14
C VAL A 195 11.09 22.75 5.95
N ILE A 196 10.81 21.48 5.70
CA ILE A 196 11.83 20.48 5.34
C ILE A 196 12.06 20.57 3.84
N THR A 197 13.20 21.10 3.42
CA THR A 197 13.52 21.28 2.00
C THR A 197 14.24 20.07 1.41
N GLY A 198 14.82 19.21 2.23
CA GLY A 198 15.37 17.94 1.79
C GLY A 198 15.91 17.10 2.92
N PHE A 199 15.68 15.81 2.85
CA PHE A 199 16.25 14.81 3.74
C PHE A 199 16.31 13.49 2.99
N LYS A 200 17.47 12.84 3.03
CA LYS A 200 17.65 11.46 2.56
C LYS A 200 18.28 10.71 3.71
N ALA A 201 17.58 9.69 4.20
CA ALA A 201 18.08 8.87 5.27
C ALA A 201 19.09 7.86 4.72
N ASP A 202 20.13 7.57 5.50
CA ASP A 202 20.80 6.27 5.43
C ASP A 202 19.73 5.19 5.68
N SER A 203 19.58 4.24 4.75
CA SER A 203 18.51 3.25 4.81
C SER A 203 18.61 2.33 6.02
N ALA A 204 19.81 2.05 6.53
CA ALA A 204 19.99 1.14 7.67
C ALA A 204 19.81 1.85 9.02
N GLN A 205 20.26 3.10 9.12
CA GLN A 205 20.27 3.83 10.41
C GLN A 205 19.18 4.90 10.53
N LEU A 206 18.44 5.14 9.45
CA LEU A 206 17.41 6.18 9.33
C LEU A 206 17.90 7.57 9.77
N GLN A 207 19.18 7.85 9.48
CA GLN A 207 19.91 9.04 9.91
C GLN A 207 20.45 9.82 8.72
N GLY A 208 20.57 11.14 8.85
CA GLY A 208 21.11 11.97 7.78
C GLY A 208 21.09 13.46 8.09
N GLY A 209 21.58 14.28 7.15
CA GLY A 209 21.43 15.72 7.20
C GLY A 209 20.05 16.13 6.69
N MET A 210 19.26 16.81 7.53
CA MET A 210 17.99 17.41 7.15
C MET A 210 18.17 18.89 6.84
N ASP A 211 17.90 19.25 5.59
CA ASP A 211 17.87 20.63 5.13
C ASP A 211 16.52 21.24 5.47
N ILE A 212 16.54 22.33 6.24
CA ILE A 212 15.35 23.06 6.68
C ILE A 212 15.44 24.53 6.33
N LEU A 213 14.28 25.14 6.09
CA LEU A 213 14.09 26.58 6.00
C LEU A 213 13.23 27.04 7.17
N THR A 214 13.83 27.83 8.05
CA THR A 214 13.15 28.39 9.22
C THR A 214 12.25 29.57 8.84
N HIS A 215 11.38 30.02 9.77
CA HIS A 215 10.50 31.18 9.56
C HIS A 215 11.26 32.48 9.29
N ASP A 216 12.42 32.68 9.91
CA ASP A 216 13.34 33.80 9.70
C ASP A 216 14.20 33.67 8.42
N LYS A 217 13.82 32.74 7.53
CA LYS A 217 14.48 32.50 6.22
C LYS A 217 15.93 32.05 6.33
N LEU A 218 16.30 31.42 7.45
CA LEU A 218 17.60 30.80 7.62
C LEU A 218 17.54 29.37 7.05
N THR A 219 18.42 29.08 6.10
CA THR A 219 18.60 27.73 5.57
C THR A 219 19.66 27.01 6.40
N LEU A 220 19.28 25.87 6.96
CA LEU A 220 20.12 25.07 7.84
C LEU A 220 20.19 23.63 7.35
N ARG A 221 21.31 22.97 7.59
CA ARG A 221 21.42 21.51 7.65
C ARG A 221 21.55 21.09 9.10
N VAL A 222 20.62 20.25 9.55
CA VAL A 222 20.56 19.75 10.93
C VAL A 222 20.69 18.23 10.90
N PRO A 223 21.61 17.61 11.66
CA PRO A 223 21.61 16.17 11.83
C PRO A 223 20.26 15.69 12.36
N ALA A 224 19.70 14.69 11.69
CA ALA A 224 18.36 14.19 11.94
C ALA A 224 18.34 12.67 11.96
N SER A 225 17.44 12.11 12.77
CA SER A 225 17.09 10.70 12.75
C SER A 225 15.57 10.53 12.77
N LEU A 226 15.09 9.46 12.12
CA LEU A 226 13.70 9.06 12.15
C LEU A 226 13.55 7.78 12.97
N TYR A 227 12.55 7.75 13.84
CA TYR A 227 12.14 6.54 14.54
C TYR A 227 10.66 6.29 14.31
N PHE A 228 10.34 5.21 13.59
CA PHE A 228 8.97 4.81 13.32
C PHE A 228 8.38 4.07 14.52
N ASP A 229 7.21 4.52 14.96
CA ASP A 229 6.52 3.93 16.12
C ASP A 229 5.93 2.56 15.77
N ASP A 230 5.54 2.36 14.51
CA ASP A 230 5.13 1.06 13.97
C ASP A 230 6.31 0.08 13.93
N ARG A 231 6.14 -1.05 14.63
CA ARG A 231 7.19 -2.07 14.79
C ARG A 231 7.51 -2.77 13.46
N ASP A 232 6.51 -3.20 12.72
CA ASP A 232 6.69 -3.98 11.49
C ASP A 232 7.36 -3.09 10.42
N LEU A 233 6.96 -1.82 10.33
CA LEU A 233 7.62 -0.84 9.47
C LEU A 233 9.08 -0.62 9.87
N ARG A 234 9.36 -0.46 11.16
CA ARG A 234 10.73 -0.26 11.66
C ARG A 234 11.63 -1.45 11.32
N GLU A 235 11.20 -2.68 11.60
CA GLU A 235 11.98 -3.89 11.30
C GLU A 235 12.33 -3.99 9.80
N ARG A 236 11.41 -3.59 8.91
CA ARG A 236 11.65 -3.59 7.46
C ARG A 236 12.60 -2.51 6.99
N LEU A 237 12.51 -1.32 7.59
CA LEU A 237 13.41 -0.22 7.30
C LEU A 237 14.84 -0.59 7.72
N GLU A 238 15.01 -1.14 8.92
CA GLU A 238 16.29 -1.62 9.44
C GLU A 238 16.90 -2.76 8.61
N ALA A 239 16.07 -3.56 7.94
CA ALA A 239 16.53 -4.58 6.99
C ALA A 239 17.13 -3.97 5.70
N GLY A 240 17.03 -2.66 5.47
CA GLY A 240 17.71 -1.93 4.40
C GLY A 240 17.07 -2.04 3.02
N GLY A 241 15.91 -2.70 2.91
CA GLY A 241 15.20 -2.89 1.63
C GLY A 241 14.39 -1.69 1.15
N LEU A 242 14.26 -0.64 1.96
CA LEU A 242 13.44 0.54 1.68
C LEU A 242 14.29 1.82 1.83
N LYS A 243 14.01 2.83 1.02
CA LYS A 243 14.65 4.16 1.18
C LYS A 243 13.63 5.18 1.67
N ILE A 244 14.06 6.02 2.60
CA ILE A 244 13.25 7.10 3.16
C ILE A 244 13.83 8.44 2.75
N SER A 245 12.94 9.31 2.29
CA SER A 245 13.26 10.72 2.12
C SER A 245 12.12 11.61 2.59
N MET A 246 12.44 12.86 2.88
CA MET A 246 11.44 13.88 3.14
C MET A 246 11.78 15.14 2.37
N GLY A 247 10.75 15.86 1.94
CA GLY A 247 10.95 17.11 1.25
C GLY A 247 9.65 17.85 1.01
N SER A 248 9.78 19.14 0.74
CA SER A 248 8.65 19.96 0.37
C SER A 248 8.70 20.34 -1.11
N GLN A 249 7.55 20.29 -1.75
CA GLN A 249 7.41 20.81 -3.10
C GLN A 249 7.18 22.32 -3.06
N MET A 250 7.96 23.06 -3.84
CA MET A 250 7.69 24.47 -4.10
C MET A 250 6.66 24.61 -5.22
N SER A 251 5.63 25.40 -4.99
CA SER A 251 4.65 25.79 -6.00
C SER A 251 4.47 27.31 -5.95
N TYR A 252 4.68 27.99 -7.08
CA TYR A 252 4.61 29.45 -7.19
C TYR A 252 5.42 30.20 -6.12
N GLY A 253 6.64 29.73 -5.84
CA GLY A 253 7.54 30.34 -4.84
C GLY A 253 7.12 30.12 -3.38
N LYS A 254 6.10 29.30 -3.10
CA LYS A 254 5.67 28.94 -1.74
C LYS A 254 5.79 27.43 -1.52
N PHE A 255 6.28 27.04 -0.36
CA PHE A 255 6.21 25.66 0.10
C PHE A 255 4.77 25.37 0.54
N ARG A 256 4.18 24.31 -0.01
CA ARG A 256 2.79 23.95 0.29
C ARG A 256 2.67 22.79 1.27
N SER A 257 3.57 21.83 1.16
CA SER A 257 3.43 20.54 1.83
C SER A 257 4.79 19.89 2.01
N THR A 258 4.96 19.20 3.14
CA THR A 258 6.09 18.28 3.35
C THR A 258 5.60 16.86 3.15
N TRP A 259 6.34 16.09 2.37
CA TRP A 259 6.06 14.69 2.11
C TRP A 259 7.12 13.82 2.80
N LEU A 260 6.66 12.67 3.30
CA LEU A 260 7.48 11.52 3.62
C LEU A 260 7.36 10.55 2.44
N THR A 261 8.48 10.24 1.81
CA THR A 261 8.54 9.32 0.68
C THR A 261 9.23 8.03 1.09
N ILE A 262 8.54 6.91 0.87
CA ILE A 262 9.05 5.55 1.05
C ILE A 262 9.24 4.93 -0.33
N GLU A 263 10.47 4.70 -0.76
CA GLU A 263 10.79 4.05 -2.03
C GLU A 263 11.01 2.55 -1.81
N PHE A 264 10.25 1.74 -2.54
CA PHE A 264 10.28 0.27 -2.47
C PHE A 264 11.32 -0.33 -3.43
N GLY A 265 11.58 0.34 -4.56
CA GLY A 265 12.49 -0.18 -5.57
C GLY A 265 12.22 0.36 -6.97
N SER A 266 12.99 -0.11 -7.93
CA SER A 266 12.92 0.27 -9.34
C SER A 266 12.19 -0.80 -10.15
N LEU A 267 11.30 -0.37 -11.05
CA LEU A 267 10.68 -1.20 -12.10
C LEU A 267 11.56 -1.28 -13.35
N GLY A 268 12.74 -0.64 -13.35
CA GLY A 268 13.61 -0.54 -14.52
C GLY A 268 13.19 0.57 -15.48
N GLU A 269 13.72 0.52 -16.70
CA GLU A 269 13.41 1.48 -17.75
C GLU A 269 12.05 1.20 -18.38
N HIS A 270 11.19 2.22 -18.41
CA HIS A 270 9.91 2.17 -19.10
C HIS A 270 9.74 3.37 -20.05
N PRO A 271 8.94 3.22 -21.12
CA PRO A 271 8.58 4.33 -21.98
C PRO A 271 7.92 5.47 -21.19
N TYR A 272 8.50 6.66 -21.31
CA TYR A 272 7.99 7.92 -20.78
C TYR A 272 7.63 8.84 -21.93
N GLN A 273 6.38 9.28 -21.97
CA GLN A 273 5.92 10.31 -22.90
C GLN A 273 5.26 11.44 -22.10
N PRO A 274 5.70 12.69 -22.29
CA PRO A 274 5.02 13.84 -21.71
C PRO A 274 3.60 13.93 -22.27
N PHE A 275 2.63 14.25 -21.40
CA PHE A 275 1.21 14.36 -21.74
C PHE A 275 0.51 13.07 -22.16
N ASP A 276 1.05 11.91 -21.79
CA ASP A 276 0.28 10.67 -21.92
C ASP A 276 -0.96 10.75 -21.02
N MET A 277 -2.05 11.28 -21.59
CA MET A 277 -3.36 11.45 -20.99
C MET A 277 -4.07 10.09 -20.83
N ALA A 278 -3.52 9.03 -21.42
CA ALA A 278 -3.92 7.67 -21.12
C ALA A 278 -3.22 7.24 -19.83
N ASP A 279 -3.84 7.56 -18.70
CA ASP A 279 -3.47 7.00 -17.39
C ASP A 279 -3.34 5.46 -17.44
N ALA A 280 -4.00 4.82 -18.43
CA ALA A 280 -3.89 3.42 -18.80
C ALA A 280 -2.45 2.93 -19.11
N GLY A 281 -1.61 3.72 -19.79
CA GLY A 281 -0.23 3.33 -20.12
C GLY A 281 0.67 3.21 -18.88
N ARG A 282 0.35 3.97 -17.83
CA ARG A 282 1.07 3.95 -16.56
C ARG A 282 0.35 3.19 -15.45
N GLN A 283 -0.88 2.76 -15.70
CA GLN A 283 -1.65 2.03 -14.71
C GLN A 283 -1.07 0.65 -14.42
N GLY A 284 -0.64 -0.08 -15.44
CA GLY A 284 0.07 -1.34 -15.22
C GLY A 284 1.33 -1.15 -14.36
N LEU A 285 2.03 -0.02 -14.51
CA LEU A 285 3.16 0.32 -13.64
C LEU A 285 2.72 0.58 -12.19
N ARG A 286 1.59 1.25 -11.97
CA ARG A 286 1.03 1.47 -10.63
C ARG A 286 0.59 0.15 -9.98
N GLU A 287 -0.03 -0.74 -10.74
CA GLU A 287 -0.41 -2.08 -10.26
C GLU A 287 0.85 -2.87 -9.84
N MET A 288 1.90 -2.88 -10.68
CA MET A 288 3.19 -3.46 -10.29
C MET A 288 3.78 -2.81 -9.04
N CYS A 289 3.69 -1.49 -8.88
CA CYS A 289 4.14 -0.84 -7.65
C CYS A 289 3.29 -1.20 -6.43
N GLY A 290 1.98 -1.42 -6.62
CA GLY A 290 1.11 -1.98 -5.60
C GLY A 290 1.58 -3.35 -5.14
N ASP A 291 2.03 -4.20 -6.06
CA ASP A 291 2.59 -5.52 -5.74
C ASP A 291 3.94 -5.43 -5.01
N TYR A 292 4.82 -4.50 -5.41
CA TYR A 292 6.07 -4.24 -4.68
C TYR A 292 5.79 -3.78 -3.24
N ALA A 293 4.84 -2.85 -3.07
CA ALA A 293 4.42 -2.41 -1.75
C ALA A 293 3.79 -3.56 -0.94
N TYR A 294 3.00 -4.43 -1.57
CA TYR A 294 2.45 -5.62 -0.92
C TYR A 294 3.53 -6.62 -0.48
N GLN A 295 4.52 -6.87 -1.32
CA GLN A 295 5.67 -7.74 -1.03
C GLN A 295 6.58 -7.15 0.05
N ALA A 296 6.64 -5.81 0.12
CA ALA A 296 7.22 -5.11 1.24
C ALA A 296 6.43 -5.30 2.54
N GLY A 297 5.31 -6.04 2.54
CA GLY A 297 4.58 -6.58 3.69
C GLY A 297 4.02 -5.53 4.64
N ARG A 298 3.67 -5.93 5.87
CA ARG A 298 2.99 -5.04 6.84
C ARG A 298 3.88 -3.85 7.25
N PRO A 299 3.35 -2.61 7.32
CA PRO A 299 1.92 -2.29 7.20
C PRO A 299 1.41 -2.14 5.75
N PHE A 300 2.29 -2.07 4.75
CA PHE A 300 1.92 -1.81 3.34
C PHE A 300 0.96 -2.84 2.74
N SER A 301 1.13 -4.13 3.06
CA SER A 301 0.25 -5.20 2.57
C SER A 301 -1.22 -5.05 2.98
N PHE A 302 -1.52 -4.25 4.00
CA PHE A 302 -2.90 -3.93 4.38
C PHE A 302 -3.57 -2.94 3.41
N PHE A 303 -2.79 -2.14 2.67
CA PHE A 303 -3.28 -1.02 1.87
C PHE A 303 -3.02 -1.15 0.37
N TYR A 304 -2.05 -1.97 -0.03
CA TYR A 304 -1.62 -2.10 -1.43
C TYR A 304 -1.64 -3.55 -1.91
N GLY A 305 -1.65 -3.72 -3.23
CA GLY A 305 -1.70 -5.02 -3.90
C GLY A 305 -2.97 -5.82 -3.62
N VAL A 306 -2.86 -7.14 -3.78
CA VAL A 306 -3.96 -8.11 -3.70
C VAL A 306 -3.62 -9.24 -2.72
N GLY A 307 -4.54 -9.57 -1.82
CA GLY A 307 -4.35 -10.68 -0.87
C GLY A 307 -5.17 -10.57 0.41
N LEU A 308 -5.04 -11.55 1.31
CA LEU A 308 -5.83 -11.63 2.55
C LEU A 308 -5.61 -10.48 3.54
N ASP A 309 -4.43 -9.85 3.53
CA ASP A 309 -4.17 -8.65 4.36
C ASP A 309 -5.09 -7.46 3.98
N ARG A 310 -5.73 -7.50 2.81
CA ARG A 310 -6.71 -6.49 2.41
C ARG A 310 -8.07 -6.66 3.08
N VAL A 311 -8.33 -7.75 3.82
CA VAL A 311 -9.61 -7.95 4.53
C VAL A 311 -9.82 -6.87 5.59
N VAL A 312 -11.00 -6.27 5.59
CA VAL A 312 -11.42 -5.24 6.56
C VAL A 312 -12.59 -5.67 7.43
N LYS A 313 -13.35 -6.68 7.00
CA LYS A 313 -14.48 -7.21 7.75
C LYS A 313 -14.73 -8.67 7.41
N VAL A 314 -15.12 -9.44 8.42
CA VAL A 314 -15.46 -10.86 8.30
C VAL A 314 -16.79 -11.13 8.98
N ASN A 315 -17.70 -11.80 8.28
CA ASN A 315 -18.92 -12.34 8.87
C ASN A 315 -18.91 -13.87 8.70
N MET A 316 -18.93 -14.61 9.81
CA MET A 316 -19.06 -16.07 9.79
C MET A 316 -20.52 -16.46 10.01
N SER A 317 -21.03 -17.44 9.26
CA SER A 317 -22.36 -17.98 9.54
C SER A 317 -22.34 -18.87 10.79
N ARG A 318 -23.46 -18.85 11.53
CA ARG A 318 -23.66 -19.62 12.77
C ARG A 318 -23.93 -21.08 12.50
#